data_AF-A0A847S5G6-F1
#
_entry.id   AF-A0A847S5G6-F1
#
_cell.length_a   1.000
_cell.length_b   1.000
_cell.length_c   1.000
_cell.angle_alpha   90.00
_cell.angle_beta   90.00
_cell.angle_gamma   90.00
#
_symmetry.space_group_name_H-M   'P 1'
#
loop_
_entity.id
_entity.type
_entity.pdbx_description
1 polymer ?
#
loop_
_entity_poly.entity_id
_entity_poly.type
_entity_poly.pdbx_seq_one_letter_code
_entity_poly.pdbx_strand_id
1 'polypeptide(L)'
;MKRYLYLTTVVAVLSCNNNVKDRTVPPKPESVNLVKKDKDDAEVQGARLGYKQLPPLIKYLTSAETGITDPVQNIKAQEDFLSEGLPVGASLLEWKEKQGNSWEKADKLYADFVNQHKDHKYISDFRQYGAYVILVKLNLLGDDSPEGLEKIYFYLNELVKGNSINTPLISYGLSKLKEKRFPETKISDLANKVKDNLQSSSRFTSFKSNLKQSISQPSAKKKEHAAEEENHVKIYQMIEEGENNIKLLAQSHK
;
A
#
# COMPACT_ATOMS: atom_id res chain seq x y z
N MET A 1 38.11 -21.36 -9.21
CA MET A 1 38.16 -20.36 -10.31
C MET A 1 36.75 -20.28 -10.91
N LYS A 2 36.15 -19.08 -11.11
CA LYS A 2 36.12 -18.33 -12.40
C LYS A 2 35.85 -19.27 -13.61
N ARG A 3 34.82 -19.08 -14.46
CA ARG A 3 34.03 -17.87 -14.81
C ARG A 3 32.66 -18.22 -15.45
N TYR A 4 31.78 -17.22 -15.50
CA TYR A 4 30.55 -17.16 -16.33
C TYR A 4 30.83 -17.29 -17.83
N LEU A 5 29.82 -17.68 -18.61
CA LEU A 5 29.46 -16.96 -19.84
C LEU A 5 28.00 -17.19 -20.27
N TYR A 6 27.35 -16.09 -20.65
CA TYR A 6 26.03 -16.05 -21.28
C TYR A 6 26.11 -16.54 -22.73
N LEU A 7 24.98 -17.03 -23.27
CA LEU A 7 24.73 -16.89 -24.71
C LEU A 7 23.31 -16.38 -24.96
N THR A 8 23.24 -15.20 -25.57
CA THR A 8 22.03 -14.54 -26.07
C THR A 8 21.67 -15.05 -27.46
N THR A 9 20.38 -15.18 -27.77
CA THR A 9 19.91 -15.17 -29.16
C THR A 9 18.64 -14.33 -29.29
N VAL A 10 18.75 -13.23 -30.04
CA VAL A 10 17.66 -12.37 -30.53
C VAL A 10 17.95 -12.11 -32.02
N VAL A 11 16.92 -11.72 -32.81
CA VAL A 11 16.87 -11.45 -34.29
C VAL A 11 16.27 -12.67 -35.03
N ALA A 12 15.10 -12.70 -35.70
CA ALA A 12 14.15 -11.72 -36.30
C ALA A 12 14.60 -11.18 -37.69
N VAL A 13 13.77 -10.84 -38.69
CA VAL A 13 12.31 -10.66 -38.87
C VAL A 13 11.94 -11.11 -40.34
N LEU A 14 10.67 -11.01 -40.76
CA LEU A 14 10.16 -10.94 -42.17
C LEU A 14 10.05 -12.28 -42.96
N SER A 15 9.03 -12.58 -43.79
CA SER A 15 8.13 -11.69 -44.55
C SER A 15 6.90 -12.38 -45.20
N CYS A 16 5.85 -11.58 -45.44
CA CYS A 16 4.92 -11.55 -46.60
C CYS A 16 4.03 -12.75 -47.10
N ASN A 17 2.73 -12.62 -46.79
CA ASN A 17 1.63 -12.17 -47.68
C ASN A 17 0.84 -13.11 -48.66
N ASN A 18 -0.46 -12.78 -48.76
CA ASN A 18 -1.45 -13.05 -49.83
C ASN A 18 -1.99 -14.47 -50.09
N ASN A 19 -3.29 -14.67 -49.79
CA ASN A 19 -4.37 -14.47 -50.80
C ASN A 19 -5.79 -14.62 -50.19
N VAL A 20 -6.73 -13.78 -50.65
CA VAL A 20 -7.99 -14.15 -51.33
C VAL A 20 -8.89 -12.89 -51.44
N LYS A 21 -9.50 -12.70 -52.61
CA LYS A 21 -10.51 -11.67 -52.89
C LYS A 21 -11.90 -12.18 -52.51
N ASP A 22 -12.81 -11.35 -52.02
CA ASP A 22 -13.85 -10.77 -52.90
C ASP A 22 -14.67 -9.65 -52.22
N ARG A 23 -15.55 -9.02 -53.02
CA ARG A 23 -16.34 -7.82 -52.73
C ARG A 23 -17.44 -8.01 -51.69
N THR A 24 -17.65 -6.97 -50.88
CA THR A 24 -18.94 -6.21 -50.84
C THR A 24 -18.81 -4.95 -49.98
N VAL A 25 -19.43 -3.85 -50.42
CA VAL A 25 -19.54 -2.60 -49.65
C VAL A 25 -21.01 -2.37 -49.29
N PRO A 26 -21.39 -2.53 -48.01
CA PRO A 26 -22.57 -1.93 -47.43
C PRO A 26 -22.18 -0.70 -46.55
N PRO A 27 -23.14 0.12 -46.09
CA PRO A 27 -22.89 1.54 -45.84
C PRO A 27 -22.13 1.84 -44.55
N LYS A 28 -21.41 2.96 -44.58
CA LYS A 28 -20.69 3.61 -43.48
C LYS A 28 -21.60 3.77 -42.24
N PRO A 29 -21.37 3.02 -41.15
CA PRO A 29 -21.96 3.35 -39.85
C PRO A 29 -21.26 4.59 -39.29
N GLU A 30 -21.99 5.34 -38.47
CA GLU A 30 -21.48 6.55 -37.83
C GLU A 30 -20.24 6.26 -36.98
N SER A 31 -19.27 7.17 -37.01
CA SER A 31 -18.11 7.12 -36.12
C SER A 31 -18.55 7.50 -34.70
N VAL A 32 -19.18 6.56 -34.00
CA VAL A 32 -19.42 6.65 -32.56
C VAL A 32 -18.08 6.83 -31.86
N ASN A 33 -17.97 7.86 -31.03
CA ASN A 33 -16.77 8.23 -30.28
C ASN A 33 -16.40 7.16 -29.24
N LEU A 34 -15.77 6.06 -29.66
CA LEU A 34 -15.29 4.99 -28.77
C LEU A 34 -14.02 5.38 -27.98
N VAL A 35 -13.37 6.51 -28.31
CA VAL A 35 -12.09 6.94 -27.69
C VAL A 35 -12.27 7.66 -26.34
N LYS A 36 -13.51 7.96 -25.90
CA LYS A 36 -13.76 8.62 -24.61
C LYS A 36 -14.10 7.66 -23.47
N LYS A 37 -14.75 6.53 -23.75
CA LYS A 37 -15.29 5.66 -22.70
C LYS A 37 -14.21 4.95 -21.89
N ASP A 38 -13.14 4.51 -22.54
CA ASP A 38 -12.05 3.77 -21.88
C ASP A 38 -11.19 4.64 -20.95
N LYS A 39 -11.17 5.96 -21.14
CA LYS A 39 -10.52 6.88 -20.19
C LYS A 39 -11.37 7.08 -18.94
N ASP A 40 -12.66 7.37 -19.13
CA ASP A 40 -13.60 7.56 -18.03
C ASP A 40 -13.71 6.28 -17.18
N ASP A 41 -13.79 5.10 -17.80
CA ASP A 41 -13.83 3.81 -17.08
C ASP A 41 -12.49 3.47 -16.38
N ALA A 42 -11.32 3.85 -16.95
CA ALA A 42 -10.02 3.67 -16.30
C ALA A 42 -9.80 4.66 -15.13
N GLU A 43 -10.30 5.90 -15.25
CA GLU A 43 -10.27 6.90 -14.19
C GLU A 43 -11.25 6.54 -13.05
N VAL A 44 -12.43 6.00 -13.39
CA VAL A 44 -13.40 5.44 -12.42
C VAL A 44 -12.87 4.16 -11.76
N GLN A 45 -12.15 3.27 -12.47
CA GLN A 45 -11.47 2.12 -11.84
C GLN A 45 -10.28 2.55 -10.98
N GLY A 46 -9.53 3.59 -11.39
CA GLY A 46 -8.46 4.21 -10.61
C GLY A 46 -8.99 4.82 -9.32
N ALA A 47 -10.13 5.52 -9.37
CA ALA A 47 -10.83 6.06 -8.21
C ALA A 47 -11.37 4.95 -7.29
N ARG A 48 -11.97 3.89 -7.86
CA ARG A 48 -12.48 2.73 -7.10
C ARG A 48 -11.40 1.97 -6.33
N LEU A 49 -10.13 2.11 -6.69
CA LEU A 49 -9.00 1.43 -6.06
C LEU A 49 -7.98 2.41 -5.46
N GLY A 50 -8.43 3.59 -5.02
CA GLY A 50 -7.54 4.63 -4.44
C GLY A 50 -6.59 4.13 -3.34
N TYR A 51 -6.99 3.10 -2.57
CA TYR A 51 -6.13 2.47 -1.57
C TYR A 51 -4.85 1.81 -2.13
N LYS A 52 -4.84 1.40 -3.42
CA LYS A 52 -3.67 0.79 -4.06
C LYS A 52 -2.53 1.79 -4.29
N GLN A 53 -2.83 3.09 -4.29
CA GLN A 53 -1.86 4.17 -4.36
C GLN A 53 -1.27 4.53 -3.00
N LEU A 54 -1.75 3.93 -1.90
CA LEU A 54 -1.28 4.29 -0.57
C LEU A 54 0.17 3.84 -0.37
N PRO A 55 1.06 4.74 0.11
CA PRO A 55 2.40 4.35 0.52
C PRO A 55 2.34 3.45 1.76
N PRO A 56 3.33 2.56 1.96
CA PRO A 56 3.36 1.68 3.13
C PRO A 56 3.55 2.43 4.46
N LEU A 57 4.24 3.58 4.45
CA LEU A 57 4.57 4.41 5.62
C LEU A 57 5.05 3.57 6.82
N ILE A 58 5.95 2.61 6.55
CA ILE A 58 6.60 1.79 7.58
C ILE A 58 7.55 2.68 8.37
N LYS A 59 7.40 2.68 9.68
CA LYS A 59 8.28 3.39 10.60
C LYS A 59 9.43 2.47 11.02
N TYR A 60 10.54 2.49 10.29
CA TYR A 60 11.78 1.82 10.71
C TYR A 60 12.32 2.39 12.04
N LEU A 61 12.94 1.54 12.84
CA LEU A 61 13.66 1.91 14.05
C LEU A 61 14.96 2.66 13.74
N THR A 62 15.25 3.67 14.56
CA THR A 62 16.45 4.51 14.51
C THR A 62 17.68 3.77 15.07
N SER A 63 18.88 4.22 14.72
CA SER A 63 20.14 3.69 15.26
C SER A 63 20.21 3.67 16.80
N ALA A 64 19.54 4.61 17.47
CA ALA A 64 19.45 4.66 18.93
C ALA A 64 18.57 3.54 19.52
N GLU A 65 17.59 3.03 18.77
CA GLU A 65 16.73 1.92 19.18
C GLU A 65 17.31 0.55 18.81
N THR A 66 18.03 0.46 17.68
CA THR A 66 18.56 -0.81 17.18
C THR A 66 19.95 -1.14 17.68
N GLY A 67 20.72 -0.13 18.10
CA GLY A 67 22.15 -0.20 18.39
C GLY A 67 23.05 -0.13 17.15
N ILE A 68 22.49 -0.02 15.94
CA ILE A 68 23.24 -0.07 14.67
C ILE A 68 23.50 1.35 14.18
N THR A 69 24.75 1.82 14.30
CA THR A 69 25.16 3.20 13.98
C THR A 69 25.26 3.48 12.47
N ASP A 70 25.54 2.47 11.65
CA ASP A 70 25.52 2.58 10.19
C ASP A 70 24.06 2.61 9.69
N PRO A 71 23.60 3.69 9.03
CA PRO A 71 22.19 3.81 8.61
C PRO A 71 21.78 2.78 7.55
N VAL A 72 22.70 2.36 6.68
CA VAL A 72 22.43 1.39 5.60
C VAL A 72 22.31 -0.01 6.18
N GLN A 73 23.21 -0.40 7.08
CA GLN A 73 23.12 -1.67 7.81
C GLN A 73 21.89 -1.69 8.73
N ASN A 74 21.54 -0.55 9.34
CA ASN A 74 20.36 -0.45 10.20
C ASN A 74 19.05 -0.69 9.43
N ILE A 75 18.89 -0.09 8.24
CA ILE A 75 17.73 -0.34 7.36
C ILE A 75 17.76 -1.78 6.88
N LYS A 76 18.91 -2.26 6.38
CA LYS A 76 19.04 -3.62 5.86
C LYS A 76 18.68 -4.69 6.90
N ALA A 77 19.16 -4.56 8.15
CA ALA A 77 18.86 -5.53 9.21
C ALA A 77 17.34 -5.60 9.54
N GLN A 78 16.60 -4.53 9.28
CA GLN A 78 15.15 -4.51 9.42
C GLN A 78 14.48 -5.13 8.19
N GLU A 79 14.90 -4.76 6.97
CA GLU A 79 14.39 -5.33 5.72
C GLU A 79 14.63 -6.84 5.59
N ASP A 80 15.81 -7.32 6.00
CA ASP A 80 16.15 -8.74 6.05
C ASP A 80 15.14 -9.47 6.97
N PHE A 81 14.90 -8.98 8.20
CA PHE A 81 13.91 -9.54 9.12
C PHE A 81 12.47 -9.49 8.59
N LEU A 82 12.08 -8.39 7.91
CA LEU A 82 10.76 -8.30 7.28
C LEU A 82 10.57 -9.39 6.22
N SER A 83 11.63 -9.68 5.45
CA SER A 83 11.63 -10.64 4.36
C SER A 83 11.58 -12.12 4.81
N GLU A 84 11.92 -12.41 6.06
CA GLU A 84 11.80 -13.76 6.63
C GLU A 84 10.33 -14.20 6.76
N GLY A 85 9.42 -13.27 7.06
CA GLY A 85 8.00 -13.56 7.26
C GLY A 85 7.11 -13.36 6.03
N LEU A 86 7.32 -12.28 5.28
CA LEU A 86 6.57 -11.96 4.06
C LEU A 86 7.50 -11.36 2.99
N PRO A 87 7.32 -11.73 1.71
CA PRO A 87 8.23 -11.34 0.63
C PRO A 87 8.22 -9.82 0.37
N VAL A 88 9.42 -9.22 0.28
CA VAL A 88 9.62 -7.78 0.10
C VAL A 88 9.97 -7.41 -1.35
N GLY A 89 9.46 -6.26 -1.81
CA GLY A 89 9.85 -5.67 -3.09
C GLY A 89 9.53 -6.56 -4.30
N ALA A 90 10.55 -6.84 -5.13
CA ALA A 90 10.41 -7.68 -6.32
C ALA A 90 9.94 -9.12 -5.99
N SER A 91 10.37 -9.67 -4.84
CA SER A 91 10.00 -11.03 -4.44
C SER A 91 8.49 -11.19 -4.18
N LEU A 92 7.77 -10.10 -3.85
CA LEU A 92 6.32 -10.12 -3.67
C LEU A 92 5.57 -10.39 -4.99
N LEU A 93 6.10 -9.93 -6.12
CA LEU A 93 5.51 -10.20 -7.44
C LEU A 93 5.70 -11.67 -7.80
N GLU A 94 6.92 -12.19 -7.69
CA GLU A 94 7.19 -13.62 -7.92
C GLU A 94 6.40 -14.53 -6.96
N TRP A 95 6.26 -14.14 -5.69
CA TRP A 95 5.50 -14.91 -4.71
C TRP A 95 4.02 -14.98 -5.09
N LYS A 96 3.42 -13.86 -5.55
CA LYS A 96 2.05 -13.85 -6.06
C LYS A 96 1.85 -14.75 -7.28
N GLU A 97 2.82 -14.77 -8.20
CA GLU A 97 2.78 -15.63 -9.38
C GLU A 97 2.90 -17.11 -9.00
N LYS A 98 3.76 -17.44 -8.03
CA LYS A 98 4.03 -18.81 -7.58
C LYS A 98 2.97 -19.36 -6.61
N GLN A 99 2.39 -18.52 -5.75
CA GLN A 99 1.46 -18.91 -4.68
C GLN A 99 0.00 -18.51 -4.94
N GLY A 100 -0.24 -17.64 -5.93
CA GLY A 100 -1.55 -17.01 -6.19
C GLY A 100 -1.75 -15.72 -5.39
N ASN A 101 -2.62 -14.84 -5.88
CA ASN A 101 -3.01 -13.59 -5.22
C ASN A 101 -4.02 -13.83 -4.07
N SER A 102 -3.72 -14.73 -3.15
CA SER A 102 -4.57 -15.08 -2.00
C SER A 102 -4.05 -14.39 -0.73
N TRP A 103 -4.91 -13.59 -0.09
CA TRP A 103 -4.59 -12.97 1.20
C TRP A 103 -4.64 -14.00 2.34
N GLU A 104 -5.44 -15.05 2.18
CA GLU A 104 -5.65 -16.17 3.12
C GLU A 104 -4.35 -16.95 3.36
N LYS A 105 -3.55 -17.18 2.29
CA LYS A 105 -2.23 -17.82 2.41
C LYS A 105 -1.24 -16.95 3.18
N ALA A 106 -1.25 -15.64 2.93
CA ALA A 106 -0.37 -14.71 3.61
C ALA A 106 -0.79 -14.49 5.08
N ASP A 107 -2.08 -14.58 5.38
CA ASP A 107 -2.62 -14.48 6.74
C ASP A 107 -2.07 -15.57 7.66
N LYS A 108 -1.97 -16.81 7.16
CA LYS A 108 -1.32 -17.89 7.91
C LYS A 108 0.18 -17.61 8.15
N LEU A 109 0.93 -17.27 7.11
CA LEU A 109 2.37 -16.96 7.22
C LEU A 109 2.62 -15.81 8.20
N TYR A 110 1.78 -14.78 8.13
CA TYR A 110 1.80 -13.63 9.03
C TYR A 110 1.55 -14.06 10.49
N ALA A 111 0.53 -14.87 10.75
CA ALA A 111 0.19 -15.34 12.09
C ALA A 111 1.31 -16.23 12.68
N ASP A 112 1.84 -17.16 11.90
CA ASP A 112 2.94 -18.05 12.29
C ASP A 112 4.20 -17.22 12.65
N PHE A 113 4.59 -16.28 11.78
CA PHE A 113 5.75 -15.40 12.02
C PHE A 113 5.55 -14.47 13.22
N VAL A 114 4.35 -13.87 13.37
CA VAL A 114 4.02 -13.01 14.52
C VAL A 114 4.12 -13.77 15.85
N ASN A 115 3.72 -15.03 15.87
CA ASN A 115 3.80 -15.88 17.06
C ASN A 115 5.26 -16.27 17.37
N GLN A 116 6.03 -16.66 16.35
CA GLN A 116 7.44 -17.05 16.48
C GLN A 116 8.34 -15.88 16.93
N HIS A 117 8.09 -14.67 16.45
CA HIS A 117 8.93 -13.49 16.68
C HIS A 117 8.28 -12.42 17.57
N LYS A 118 7.29 -12.81 18.41
CA LYS A 118 6.48 -11.88 19.22
C LYS A 118 7.28 -10.91 20.10
N ASP A 119 8.46 -11.34 20.57
CA ASP A 119 9.37 -10.59 21.45
C ASP A 119 10.56 -9.95 20.69
N HIS A 120 10.58 -10.04 19.35
CA HIS A 120 11.67 -9.50 18.54
C HIS A 120 11.56 -7.97 18.38
N LYS A 121 12.67 -7.23 18.45
CA LYS A 121 12.68 -5.75 18.40
C LYS A 121 12.00 -5.16 17.15
N TYR A 122 12.06 -5.84 16.01
CA TYR A 122 11.46 -5.39 14.74
C TYR A 122 10.02 -5.90 14.52
N ILE A 123 9.39 -6.55 15.52
CA ILE A 123 8.05 -7.13 15.35
C ILE A 123 6.98 -6.08 15.06
N SER A 124 7.11 -4.87 15.62
CA SER A 124 6.20 -3.74 15.33
C SER A 124 6.27 -3.31 13.87
N ASP A 125 7.45 -3.38 13.25
CA ASP A 125 7.68 -3.00 11.86
C ASP A 125 7.16 -4.10 10.94
N PHE A 126 7.30 -5.37 11.34
CA PHE A 126 6.64 -6.48 10.66
C PHE A 126 5.11 -6.39 10.71
N ARG A 127 4.52 -5.99 11.85
CA ARG A 127 3.07 -5.79 11.94
C ARG A 127 2.60 -4.70 10.97
N GLN A 128 3.34 -3.58 10.89
CA GLN A 128 3.08 -2.51 9.92
C GLN A 128 3.19 -3.01 8.47
N TYR A 129 4.30 -3.67 8.14
CA TYR A 129 4.60 -4.12 6.79
C TYR A 129 3.63 -5.21 6.30
N GLY A 130 3.45 -6.27 7.09
CA GLY A 130 2.59 -7.40 6.75
C GLY A 130 1.14 -6.99 6.60
N ALA A 131 0.63 -6.13 7.49
CA ALA A 131 -0.72 -5.57 7.35
C ALA A 131 -0.86 -4.75 6.05
N TYR A 132 0.12 -3.92 5.69
CA TYR A 132 0.10 -3.22 4.40
C TYR A 132 0.11 -4.17 3.19
N VAL A 133 0.97 -5.19 3.20
CA VAL A 133 1.03 -6.19 2.12
C VAL A 133 -0.31 -6.90 1.96
N ILE A 134 -0.90 -7.36 3.05
CA ILE A 134 -2.15 -8.13 3.02
C ILE A 134 -3.34 -7.23 2.63
N LEU A 135 -3.53 -6.09 3.30
CA LEU A 135 -4.61 -5.13 3.02
C LEU A 135 -4.55 -4.59 1.58
N VAL A 136 -3.37 -4.12 1.15
CA VAL A 136 -3.21 -3.34 -0.10
C VAL A 136 -2.71 -4.19 -1.25
N LYS A 137 -1.59 -4.91 -1.08
CA LYS A 137 -0.93 -5.62 -2.19
C LYS A 137 -1.63 -6.94 -2.51
N LEU A 138 -2.17 -7.65 -1.52
CA LEU A 138 -2.98 -8.87 -1.71
C LEU A 138 -4.49 -8.58 -1.77
N ASN A 139 -4.88 -7.31 -1.89
CA ASN A 139 -6.25 -6.89 -2.23
C ASN A 139 -7.32 -7.33 -1.21
N LEU A 140 -6.96 -7.58 0.06
CA LEU A 140 -7.95 -7.84 1.12
C LEU A 140 -8.91 -6.64 1.31
N LEU A 141 -8.46 -5.39 1.08
CA LEU A 141 -9.36 -4.22 1.03
C LEU A 141 -10.36 -4.24 -0.15
N GLY A 142 -10.22 -5.14 -1.12
CA GLY A 142 -11.22 -5.40 -2.14
C GLY A 142 -12.27 -6.43 -1.75
N ASP A 143 -12.09 -7.12 -0.61
CA ASP A 143 -13.00 -8.15 -0.13
C ASP A 143 -14.17 -7.53 0.66
N ASP A 144 -15.39 -7.94 0.33
CA ASP A 144 -16.64 -7.50 0.98
C ASP A 144 -17.34 -8.66 1.72
N SER A 145 -16.72 -9.86 1.75
CA SER A 145 -17.25 -11.02 2.47
C SER A 145 -17.18 -10.81 4.00
N PRO A 146 -18.03 -11.48 4.80
CA PRO A 146 -17.97 -11.38 6.26
C PRO A 146 -16.60 -11.74 6.85
N GLU A 147 -15.92 -12.73 6.26
CA GLU A 147 -14.55 -13.11 6.65
C GLU A 147 -13.54 -12.02 6.27
N GLY A 148 -13.61 -11.50 5.03
CA GLY A 148 -12.79 -10.38 4.58
C GLY A 148 -12.92 -9.15 5.48
N LEU A 149 -14.14 -8.83 5.95
CA LEU A 149 -14.38 -7.70 6.86
C LEU A 149 -13.78 -7.92 8.26
N GLU A 150 -13.95 -9.09 8.87
CA GLU A 150 -13.26 -9.41 10.15
C GLU A 150 -11.74 -9.41 9.99
N LYS A 151 -11.22 -9.83 8.83
CA LYS A 151 -9.78 -9.79 8.52
C LYS A 151 -9.27 -8.37 8.28
N ILE A 152 -10.02 -7.50 7.60
CA ILE A 152 -9.71 -6.06 7.50
C ILE A 152 -9.62 -5.46 8.91
N TYR A 153 -10.61 -5.72 9.76
CA TYR A 153 -10.59 -5.26 11.15
C TYR A 153 -9.36 -5.77 11.94
N PHE A 154 -9.02 -7.06 11.77
CA PHE A 154 -7.80 -7.64 12.34
C PHE A 154 -6.53 -6.90 11.89
N TYR A 155 -6.32 -6.71 10.59
CA TYR A 155 -5.10 -6.04 10.09
C TYR A 155 -5.04 -4.54 10.42
N LEU A 156 -6.18 -3.86 10.54
CA LEU A 156 -6.21 -2.48 11.07
C LEU A 156 -5.78 -2.44 12.55
N ASN A 157 -6.17 -3.42 13.35
CA ASN A 157 -5.71 -3.56 14.74
C ASN A 157 -4.22 -3.96 14.82
N GLU A 158 -3.69 -4.69 13.83
CA GLU A 158 -2.24 -4.95 13.72
C GLU A 158 -1.43 -3.71 13.35
N LEU A 159 -1.94 -2.82 12.47
CA LEU A 159 -1.33 -1.50 12.24
C LEU A 159 -1.25 -0.69 13.53
N VAL A 160 -2.28 -0.74 14.38
CA VAL A 160 -2.31 -0.08 15.69
C VAL A 160 -1.26 -0.67 16.65
N LYS A 161 -1.19 -2.00 16.78
CA LYS A 161 -0.15 -2.68 17.59
C LYS A 161 1.27 -2.40 17.10
N GLY A 162 1.46 -2.24 15.79
CA GLY A 162 2.71 -1.83 15.17
C GLY A 162 3.07 -0.35 15.38
N ASN A 163 2.22 0.44 16.04
CA ASN A 163 2.35 1.90 16.17
C ASN A 163 2.47 2.61 14.80
N SER A 164 1.70 2.14 13.82
CA SER A 164 1.69 2.68 12.46
C SER A 164 1.25 4.14 12.42
N ILE A 165 1.92 4.92 11.57
CA ILE A 165 1.55 6.30 11.23
C ILE A 165 0.73 6.39 9.93
N ASN A 166 0.29 5.26 9.36
CA ASN A 166 -0.40 5.21 8.07
C ASN A 166 -1.89 5.58 8.22
N THR A 167 -2.16 6.82 8.62
CA THR A 167 -3.52 7.35 8.79
C THR A 167 -4.39 7.25 7.54
N PRO A 168 -3.88 7.38 6.29
CA PRO A 168 -4.70 7.16 5.10
C PRO A 168 -5.22 5.73 4.98
N LEU A 169 -4.35 4.72 5.20
CA LEU A 169 -4.73 3.30 5.13
C LEU A 169 -5.71 2.93 6.24
N ILE A 170 -5.45 3.41 7.46
CA ILE A 170 -6.31 3.12 8.60
C ILE A 170 -7.69 3.75 8.41
N SER A 171 -7.73 5.02 8.00
CA SER A 171 -8.96 5.73 7.65
C SER A 171 -9.77 5.01 6.57
N TYR A 172 -9.12 4.61 5.47
CA TYR A 172 -9.78 3.92 4.37
C TYR A 172 -10.42 2.59 4.83
N GLY A 173 -9.67 1.78 5.58
CA GLY A 173 -10.17 0.51 6.09
C GLY A 173 -11.34 0.68 7.07
N LEU A 174 -11.27 1.64 7.99
CA LEU A 174 -12.37 1.94 8.92
C LEU A 174 -13.62 2.45 8.17
N SER A 175 -13.46 3.29 7.15
CA SER A 175 -14.57 3.73 6.29
C SER A 175 -15.21 2.57 5.52
N LYS A 176 -14.42 1.65 4.98
CA LYS A 176 -14.93 0.44 4.31
C LYS A 176 -15.74 -0.43 5.28
N LEU A 177 -15.23 -0.66 6.50
CA LEU A 177 -15.96 -1.40 7.54
C LEU A 177 -17.31 -0.73 7.85
N LYS A 178 -17.34 0.61 7.95
CA LYS A 178 -18.57 1.38 8.17
C LYS A 178 -19.56 1.25 6.99
N GLU A 179 -19.09 1.40 5.75
CA GLU A 179 -19.89 1.24 4.53
C GLU A 179 -20.59 -0.13 4.49
N LYS A 180 -19.86 -1.19 4.88
CA LYS A 180 -20.37 -2.58 4.92
C LYS A 180 -21.10 -2.94 6.21
N ARG A 181 -21.47 -1.94 7.04
CA ARG A 181 -22.26 -2.10 8.28
C ARG A 181 -21.61 -3.04 9.32
N PHE A 182 -20.28 -3.07 9.37
CA PHE A 182 -19.55 -3.74 10.44
C PHE A 182 -19.85 -3.05 11.80
N PRO A 183 -19.80 -3.76 12.95
CA PRO A 183 -20.25 -3.20 14.24
C PRO A 183 -19.60 -1.86 14.60
N GLU A 184 -20.42 -0.81 14.75
CA GLU A 184 -19.95 0.56 14.96
C GLU A 184 -19.12 0.73 16.24
N THR A 185 -19.40 -0.06 17.28
CA THR A 185 -18.59 -0.12 18.51
C THR A 185 -17.16 -0.58 18.23
N LYS A 186 -16.96 -1.69 17.50
CA LYS A 186 -15.63 -2.16 17.07
C LYS A 186 -14.88 -1.07 16.28
N ILE A 187 -15.57 -0.38 15.38
CA ILE A 187 -14.99 0.70 14.55
C ILE A 187 -14.56 1.88 15.44
N SER A 188 -15.43 2.33 16.34
CA SER A 188 -15.17 3.48 17.22
C SER A 188 -14.06 3.18 18.24
N ASP A 189 -14.05 1.99 18.84
CA ASP A 189 -12.97 1.54 19.74
C ASP A 189 -11.61 1.54 19.04
N LEU A 190 -11.55 1.06 17.80
CA LEU A 190 -10.33 1.03 17.03
C LEU A 190 -9.92 2.44 16.59
N ALA A 191 -10.85 3.29 16.16
CA ALA A 191 -10.60 4.69 15.82
C ALA A 191 -10.07 5.50 17.02
N ASN A 192 -10.58 5.26 18.23
CA ASN A 192 -10.06 5.86 19.46
C ASN A 192 -8.61 5.42 19.75
N LYS A 193 -8.31 4.11 19.68
CA LYS A 193 -6.92 3.61 19.83
C LYS A 193 -5.95 4.22 18.81
N VAL A 194 -6.38 4.36 17.56
CA VAL A 194 -5.57 5.01 16.51
C VAL A 194 -5.33 6.48 16.87
N LYS A 195 -6.38 7.22 17.24
CA LYS A 195 -6.28 8.63 17.63
C LYS A 195 -5.29 8.82 18.79
N ASP A 196 -5.39 7.99 19.83
CA ASP A 196 -4.55 8.12 21.02
C ASP A 196 -3.08 7.76 20.73
N ASN A 197 -2.84 6.75 19.88
CA ASN A 197 -1.50 6.43 19.35
C ASN A 197 -0.90 7.58 18.53
N LEU A 198 -1.70 8.24 17.68
CA LEU A 198 -1.23 9.38 16.87
C LEU A 198 -0.95 10.62 17.72
N GLN A 199 -1.77 10.88 18.75
CA GLN A 199 -1.59 12.02 19.66
C GLN A 199 -0.37 11.87 20.58
N SER A 200 -0.02 10.64 20.96
CA SER A 200 1.17 10.35 21.78
C SER A 200 2.46 10.15 20.99
N SER A 201 2.37 9.95 19.66
CA SER A 201 3.51 9.69 18.79
C SER A 201 4.26 10.96 18.38
N SER A 202 5.31 11.30 19.14
CA SER A 202 6.24 12.38 18.78
C SER A 202 6.80 12.26 17.35
N ARG A 203 7.04 11.04 16.87
CA ARG A 203 7.48 10.78 15.49
C ARG A 203 6.42 11.10 14.45
N PHE A 204 5.13 10.87 14.74
CA PHE A 204 4.06 11.29 13.84
C PHE A 204 4.00 12.82 13.76
N THR A 205 4.13 13.51 14.89
CA THR A 205 4.25 14.98 14.94
C THR A 205 5.43 15.49 14.11
N SER A 206 6.62 14.90 14.29
CA SER A 206 7.81 15.28 13.50
C SER A 206 7.64 14.99 12.01
N PHE A 207 7.11 13.83 11.63
CA PHE A 207 6.86 13.47 10.22
C PHE A 207 5.89 14.44 9.56
N LYS A 208 4.76 14.74 10.21
CA LYS A 208 3.78 15.71 9.70
C LYS A 208 4.36 17.12 9.62
N SER A 209 5.20 17.52 10.59
CA SER A 209 5.91 18.81 10.55
C SER A 209 6.90 18.90 9.39
N ASN A 210 7.67 17.84 9.14
CA ASN A 210 8.65 17.78 8.05
C ASN A 210 7.96 17.86 6.67
N LEU A 211 6.86 17.11 6.48
CA LEU A 211 6.03 17.23 5.28
C LEU A 211 5.51 18.66 5.10
N LYS A 212 4.90 19.25 6.14
CA LYS A 212 4.40 20.63 6.10
C LYS A 212 5.51 21.64 5.76
N GLN A 213 6.71 21.48 6.31
CA GLN A 213 7.85 22.33 5.98
C GLN A 213 8.27 22.17 4.51
N SER A 214 8.36 20.94 4.00
CA SER A 214 8.70 20.69 2.59
C SER A 214 7.72 21.33 1.60
N ILE A 215 6.44 21.41 1.96
CA ILE A 215 5.39 22.08 1.19
C ILE A 215 5.46 23.61 1.33
N SER A 216 5.83 24.12 2.52
CA SER A 216 5.87 25.56 2.80
C SER A 216 7.15 26.25 2.32
N GLN A 217 8.20 25.48 2.01
CA GLN A 217 9.47 25.95 1.49
C GLN A 217 9.77 25.22 0.16
N PRO A 218 8.95 25.43 -0.90
CA PRO A 218 9.20 24.83 -2.21
C PRO A 218 10.60 25.20 -2.67
N SER A 219 11.34 24.19 -3.12
CA SER A 219 12.76 24.37 -3.36
C SER A 219 12.97 25.24 -4.60
N ALA A 220 13.82 26.26 -4.53
CA ALA A 220 14.15 27.10 -5.69
C ALA A 220 14.95 26.35 -6.79
N LYS A 221 14.99 25.01 -6.74
CA LYS A 221 15.84 24.11 -7.53
C LYS A 221 15.03 23.34 -8.56
N LYS A 222 14.85 23.93 -9.75
CA LYS A 222 14.55 23.30 -11.05
C LYS A 222 13.28 22.42 -11.13
N LYS A 223 12.76 22.29 -12.37
CA LYS A 223 11.62 21.41 -12.74
C LYS A 223 11.77 19.93 -12.37
N GLU A 224 12.97 19.50 -11.98
CA GLU A 224 13.34 18.11 -11.70
C GLU A 224 12.70 17.56 -10.41
N HIS A 225 12.38 18.42 -9.43
CA HIS A 225 11.74 18.04 -8.16
C HIS A 225 10.20 18.26 -8.12
N ALA A 226 9.59 18.79 -9.17
CA ALA A 226 8.16 19.16 -9.15
C ALA A 226 7.22 17.97 -8.83
N ALA A 227 7.52 16.78 -9.35
CA ALA A 227 6.75 15.56 -9.07
C ALA A 227 6.95 15.03 -7.62
N GLU A 228 8.09 15.33 -7.00
CA GLU A 228 8.40 14.97 -5.62
C GLU A 228 7.65 15.90 -4.65
N GLU A 229 7.63 17.21 -4.94
CA GLU A 229 6.85 18.21 -4.20
C GLU A 229 5.34 17.93 -4.32
N GLU A 230 4.82 17.61 -5.51
CA GLU A 230 3.42 17.19 -5.71
C GLU A 230 3.06 15.94 -4.91
N ASN A 231 3.95 14.93 -4.88
CA ASN A 231 3.76 13.72 -4.10
C ASN A 231 3.75 14.00 -2.58
N HIS A 232 4.61 14.90 -2.08
CA HIS A 232 4.58 15.32 -0.68
C HIS A 232 3.29 16.06 -0.30
N VAL A 233 2.79 16.94 -1.17
CA VAL A 233 1.47 17.60 -1.00
C VAL A 233 0.36 16.56 -0.90
N LYS A 234 0.30 15.61 -1.85
CA LYS A 234 -0.71 14.55 -1.88
C LYS A 234 -0.67 13.66 -0.63
N ILE A 235 0.52 13.25 -0.20
CA ILE A 235 0.71 12.45 1.03
C ILE A 235 0.24 13.24 2.26
N TYR A 236 0.59 14.52 2.37
CA TYR A 236 0.17 15.37 3.48
C TYR A 236 -1.37 15.53 3.54
N GLN A 237 -2.02 15.82 2.40
CA GLN A 237 -3.47 15.92 2.30
C GLN A 237 -4.16 14.62 2.74
N MET A 238 -3.72 13.47 2.22
CA MET A 238 -4.23 12.15 2.61
C MET A 238 -4.08 11.89 4.12
N ILE A 239 -2.99 12.37 4.74
CA ILE A 239 -2.78 12.23 6.19
C ILE A 239 -3.80 13.06 6.98
N GLU A 240 -4.05 14.32 6.57
CA GLU A 240 -5.00 15.20 7.26
C GLU A 240 -6.45 14.71 7.11
N GLU A 241 -6.85 14.30 5.90
CA GLU A 241 -8.14 13.67 5.64
C GLU A 241 -8.30 12.38 6.47
N GLY A 242 -7.24 11.56 6.50
CA GLY A 242 -7.19 10.33 7.29
C GLY A 242 -7.40 10.58 8.79
N GLU A 243 -6.65 11.51 9.37
CA GLU A 243 -6.79 11.93 10.76
C GLU A 243 -8.20 12.46 11.08
N ASN A 244 -8.77 13.29 10.20
CA ASN A 244 -10.07 13.91 10.42
C ASN A 244 -11.19 12.87 10.38
N ASN A 245 -11.15 11.93 9.44
CA ASN A 245 -12.09 10.80 9.41
C ASN A 245 -11.94 9.90 10.65
N ILE A 246 -10.71 9.58 11.08
CA ILE A 246 -10.47 8.82 12.32
C ILE A 246 -11.08 9.54 13.53
N LYS A 247 -10.93 10.88 13.64
CA LYS A 247 -11.54 11.69 14.71
C LYS A 247 -13.08 11.62 14.69
N LEU A 248 -13.70 11.68 13.50
CA LEU A 248 -15.17 11.57 13.36
C LEU A 248 -15.68 10.17 13.73
N LEU A 249 -14.99 9.12 13.29
CA LEU A 249 -15.34 7.73 13.60
C LEU A 249 -15.14 7.39 15.09
N ALA A 250 -14.15 8.01 15.75
CA ALA A 250 -13.96 7.92 17.20
C ALA A 250 -15.05 8.65 18.02
N GLN A 251 -15.84 9.52 17.38
CA GLN A 251 -16.90 10.33 18.03
C GLN A 251 -18.31 9.81 17.77
N SER A 252 -18.54 8.96 16.76
CA SER A 252 -19.89 8.62 16.27
C SER A 252 -20.70 7.67 17.17
N HIS A 253 -20.31 7.50 18.43
CA HIS A 253 -20.93 6.56 19.39
C HIS A 253 -21.09 7.15 20.80
N LYS A 254 -21.07 8.48 20.92
CA LYS A 254 -21.33 9.25 22.16
C LYS A 254 -22.75 9.81 22.18
#